data_AF-A0A060YE16-F1
#
_entry.id   AF-A0A060YE16-F1
#
_cell.length_a   1.000
_cell.length_b   1.000
_cell.length_c   1.000
_cell.angle_alpha   90.00
_cell.angle_beta   90.00
_cell.angle_gamma   90.00
#
_symmetry.space_group_name_H-M   'P 1'
#
loop_
_entity.id
_entity.type
_entity.pdbx_description
1 polymer ?
#
loop_
_entity_poly.entity_id
_entity_poly.type
_entity_poly.pdbx_seq_one_letter_code
_entity_poly.pdbx_strand_id
1 'polypeptide(L)'
;MVEYITHNRDVVTESIYPEGVIMFSINLFRTLPPSSNPTGAEFDPEEDEPTLEAAWPHLQLVYEFFLRFLESPDFQPNVAKKYIDQKFVLSLLELFDSEDPRERDFLKTILHRIYGKFLGLRAYIRRQINNIFYRFIYETEHHNGIAELLEILGSIINGFALPLKEEHKMFLIRGLLPLHKVKSLSVYHPQLAYCVVQFLEKDSSLTEPVIMGLLKFWPKTHSPKEVMFLNELEEILDVIEPSEFVKIMEPLFRQLAKCVSSPHFQVAERALYYWNNEYIMSLISDNAAKILPIMFPALYKNSKSHWNKTIHGLIYNALKLFMEMNQKLFDDCTQQYKAEKQKEKCKLKEREEVWHKIEELAKHNPQVIPMARCQKHHYPIPMHCGTFASRGETPQSSAIMLLWLRVANLRPGLHPQEEYMMYNESPGGVPLYSMETETPTAEDIQLLKKTVETEATQVQLPAHSQGMKDIKKDKVMIRRKSELPQDVYTIKALEQHKRAEEYLTANEEAL
;
A
#
# COMPACT_ATOMS: atom_id res chain seq x y z
N MET A 1 24.68 -31.87 -25.17
CA MET A 1 23.55 -31.41 -26.03
C MET A 1 23.44 -29.89 -26.08
N VAL A 2 23.39 -29.20 -24.93
CA VAL A 2 23.33 -27.73 -24.85
C VAL A 2 24.47 -27.08 -25.64
N GLU A 3 25.72 -27.43 -25.33
CA GLU A 3 26.89 -26.90 -26.06
C GLU A 3 26.86 -27.24 -27.55
N TYR A 4 26.38 -28.44 -27.90
CA TYR A 4 26.34 -28.92 -29.28
C TYR A 4 25.38 -28.08 -30.15
N ILE A 5 24.17 -27.80 -29.66
CA ILE A 5 23.21 -26.92 -30.36
C ILE A 5 23.70 -25.47 -30.39
N THR A 6 24.43 -25.04 -29.37
CA THR A 6 24.91 -23.65 -29.28
C THR A 6 26.05 -23.36 -30.27
N HIS A 7 26.98 -24.31 -30.46
CA HIS A 7 28.19 -24.08 -31.27
C HIS A 7 28.08 -24.52 -32.73
N ASN A 8 27.12 -25.39 -33.06
CA ASN A 8 26.96 -25.93 -34.41
C ASN A 8 25.72 -25.36 -35.08
N ARG A 9 25.81 -25.04 -36.37
CA ARG A 9 24.71 -24.59 -37.22
C ARG A 9 24.10 -25.75 -38.01
N ASP A 10 22.85 -25.58 -38.44
CA ASP A 10 22.06 -26.52 -39.23
C ASP A 10 21.81 -27.87 -38.52
N VAL A 11 21.93 -27.89 -37.18
CA VAL A 11 21.72 -29.09 -36.38
C VAL A 11 20.24 -29.36 -36.13
N VAL A 12 19.40 -28.34 -36.13
CA VAL A 12 17.97 -28.44 -35.80
C VAL A 12 17.16 -28.91 -37.02
N THR A 13 17.18 -30.22 -37.27
CA THR A 13 16.41 -30.86 -38.35
C THR A 13 14.94 -31.07 -37.96
N GLU A 14 14.06 -31.26 -38.95
CA GLU A 14 12.63 -31.47 -38.71
C GLU A 14 12.30 -32.64 -37.76
N SER A 15 13.13 -33.69 -37.76
CA SER A 15 12.96 -34.86 -36.90
C SER A 15 13.28 -34.60 -35.42
N ILE A 16 14.03 -33.54 -35.11
CA ILE A 16 14.44 -33.21 -33.74
C ILE A 16 13.34 -32.45 -32.99
N TYR A 17 12.47 -31.73 -33.69
CA TYR A 17 11.38 -30.96 -33.07
C TYR A 17 10.47 -31.80 -32.16
N PRO A 18 9.89 -32.93 -32.60
CA PRO A 18 9.05 -33.75 -31.72
C PRO A 18 9.83 -34.25 -30.51
N GLU A 19 11.05 -34.75 -30.72
CA GLU A 19 11.89 -35.31 -29.63
C GLU A 19 12.27 -34.24 -28.60
N GLY A 20 12.62 -33.04 -29.03
CA GLY A 20 12.95 -31.93 -28.14
C GLY A 20 11.75 -31.49 -27.30
N VAL A 21 10.56 -31.41 -27.90
CA VAL A 21 9.32 -31.04 -27.20
C VAL A 21 8.86 -32.14 -26.24
N ILE A 22 8.93 -33.41 -26.65
CA ILE A 22 8.58 -34.55 -25.80
C ILE A 22 9.54 -34.66 -24.62
N MET A 23 10.85 -34.54 -24.86
CA MET A 23 11.87 -34.55 -23.80
C MET A 23 11.62 -33.44 -22.78
N PHE A 24 11.35 -32.21 -23.22
CA PHE A 24 11.01 -31.11 -22.33
C PHE A 24 9.73 -31.41 -21.53
N SER A 25 8.68 -31.89 -22.20
CA SER A 25 7.37 -32.17 -21.59
C SER A 25 7.46 -33.24 -20.50
N ILE A 26 8.18 -34.34 -20.75
CA ILE A 26 8.32 -35.46 -19.80
C ILE A 26 9.09 -35.05 -18.55
N ASN A 27 10.11 -34.22 -18.70
CA ASN A 27 10.95 -33.81 -17.58
C ASN A 27 10.32 -32.71 -16.72
N LEU A 28 9.52 -31.81 -17.30
CA LEU A 28 9.02 -30.64 -16.59
C LEU A 28 7.56 -30.70 -16.19
N PHE A 29 6.66 -31.21 -17.06
CA PHE A 29 5.23 -31.16 -16.80
C PHE A 29 4.84 -32.16 -15.72
N ARG A 30 4.79 -31.65 -14.50
CA ARG A 30 4.46 -32.36 -13.26
C ARG A 30 3.50 -31.52 -12.44
N THR A 31 2.70 -32.18 -11.63
CA THR A 31 1.97 -31.49 -10.56
C THR A 31 2.97 -30.97 -9.54
N LEU A 32 2.88 -29.69 -9.20
CA LEU A 32 3.74 -29.09 -8.18
C LEU A 32 3.48 -29.72 -6.81
N PRO A 33 4.52 -29.87 -5.96
CA PRO A 33 4.34 -30.36 -4.60
C PRO A 33 3.41 -29.42 -3.81
N PRO A 34 2.73 -29.92 -2.76
CA PRO A 34 1.94 -29.06 -1.87
C PRO A 34 2.84 -27.98 -1.27
N SER A 35 2.30 -26.77 -1.10
CA SER A 35 3.07 -25.66 -0.56
C SER A 35 3.57 -25.97 0.85
N SER A 36 4.83 -25.64 1.11
CA SER A 36 5.44 -25.72 2.44
C SER A 36 5.05 -24.54 3.33
N ASN A 37 4.56 -23.46 2.72
CA ASN A 37 4.35 -22.20 3.38
C ASN A 37 2.99 -22.19 4.10
N PRO A 38 2.93 -21.67 5.34
CA PRO A 38 1.69 -21.67 6.10
C PRO A 38 0.68 -20.72 5.46
N THR A 39 -0.55 -21.20 5.25
CA THR A 39 -1.64 -20.38 4.71
C THR A 39 -2.38 -19.65 5.82
N GLY A 40 -2.64 -18.34 5.68
CA GLY A 40 -3.45 -17.61 6.65
C GLY A 40 -3.45 -16.09 6.47
N ALA A 41 -4.28 -15.40 7.25
CA ALA A 41 -4.40 -13.94 7.21
C ALA A 41 -3.26 -13.20 7.93
N GLU A 42 -2.50 -13.91 8.76
CA GLU A 42 -1.34 -13.39 9.50
C GLU A 42 -0.02 -13.62 8.77
N PHE A 43 -0.08 -14.29 7.61
CA PHE A 43 1.10 -14.65 6.84
C PHE A 43 1.46 -13.56 5.84
N ASP A 44 2.73 -13.18 5.81
CA ASP A 44 3.30 -12.26 4.84
C ASP A 44 4.14 -13.04 3.82
N PRO A 45 3.70 -13.13 2.55
CA PRO A 45 4.45 -13.82 1.49
C PRO A 45 5.86 -13.28 1.25
N GLU A 46 6.21 -12.10 1.77
CA GLU A 46 7.59 -11.60 1.71
C GLU A 46 8.54 -12.31 2.69
N GLU A 47 8.02 -12.97 3.71
CA GLU A 47 8.79 -13.71 4.72
C GLU A 47 9.02 -15.18 4.35
N ASP A 48 8.44 -15.63 3.23
CA ASP A 48 8.51 -17.01 2.75
C ASP A 48 9.96 -17.42 2.43
N GLU A 49 10.42 -18.49 3.07
CA GLU A 49 11.64 -19.15 2.65
C GLU A 49 11.35 -19.95 1.37
N PRO A 50 12.02 -19.66 0.23
CA PRO A 50 11.72 -20.35 -1.02
C PRO A 50 12.16 -21.82 -0.93
N THR A 51 11.21 -22.74 -1.12
CA THR A 51 11.55 -24.16 -1.26
C THR A 51 12.22 -24.40 -2.61
N LEU A 52 13.49 -24.78 -2.56
CA LEU A 52 14.27 -25.08 -3.74
C LEU A 52 13.97 -26.49 -4.26
N GLU A 53 13.84 -26.63 -5.58
CA GLU A 53 13.59 -27.91 -6.21
C GLU A 53 14.83 -28.83 -6.09
N ALA A 54 14.66 -30.03 -5.54
CA ALA A 54 15.75 -30.96 -5.29
C ALA A 54 16.35 -31.51 -6.59
N ALA A 55 15.53 -31.66 -7.63
CA ALA A 55 15.96 -32.10 -8.95
C ALA A 55 16.58 -30.98 -9.82
N TRP A 56 16.78 -29.77 -9.27
CA TRP A 56 17.23 -28.59 -10.01
C TRP A 56 18.46 -28.81 -10.89
N PRO A 57 19.54 -29.53 -10.48
CA PRO A 57 20.70 -29.75 -11.35
C PRO A 57 20.36 -30.44 -12.68
N HIS A 58 19.32 -31.27 -12.71
CA HIS A 58 18.84 -31.88 -13.94
C HIS A 58 17.86 -30.97 -14.70
N LEU A 59 16.90 -30.36 -13.98
CA LEU A 59 15.89 -29.50 -14.60
C LEU A 59 16.51 -28.26 -15.26
N GLN A 60 17.53 -27.67 -14.63
CA GLN A 60 18.27 -26.54 -15.17
C GLN A 60 18.80 -26.83 -16.58
N LEU A 61 19.38 -28.02 -16.79
CA LEU A 61 19.91 -28.42 -18.09
C LEU A 61 18.82 -28.61 -19.14
N VAL A 62 17.64 -29.10 -18.73
CA VAL A 62 16.48 -29.25 -19.63
C VAL A 62 15.93 -27.88 -20.03
N TYR A 63 15.78 -26.96 -19.07
CA TYR A 63 15.38 -25.58 -19.32
C TYR A 63 16.36 -24.85 -20.24
N GLU A 64 17.65 -24.94 -19.94
CA GLU A 64 18.70 -24.32 -20.75
C GLU A 64 18.74 -24.90 -22.17
N PHE A 65 18.65 -26.22 -22.30
CA PHE A 65 18.58 -26.87 -23.61
C PHE A 65 17.40 -26.34 -24.43
N PHE A 66 16.21 -26.32 -23.84
CA PHE A 66 15.01 -25.90 -24.57
C PHE A 66 15.03 -24.42 -24.91
N LEU A 67 15.57 -23.58 -24.04
CA LEU A 67 15.78 -22.16 -24.33
C LEU A 67 16.74 -21.98 -25.51
N ARG A 68 17.91 -22.64 -25.52
CA ARG A 68 18.85 -22.58 -26.65
C ARG A 68 18.24 -23.14 -27.94
N PHE A 69 17.44 -24.20 -27.83
CA PHE A 69 16.69 -24.78 -28.95
C PHE A 69 15.71 -23.75 -29.55
N LEU A 70 14.94 -23.03 -28.72
CA LEU A 70 14.03 -21.98 -29.18
C LEU A 70 14.77 -20.75 -29.74
N GLU A 71 15.91 -20.38 -29.17
CA GLU A 71 16.70 -19.20 -29.57
C GLU A 71 17.59 -19.45 -30.79
N SER A 72 17.80 -20.71 -31.18
CA SER A 72 18.61 -21.07 -32.34
C SER A 72 18.14 -20.31 -33.60
N PRO A 73 19.08 -19.77 -34.41
CA PRO A 73 18.74 -19.11 -35.67
C PRO A 73 18.10 -20.07 -36.68
N ASP A 74 18.38 -21.38 -36.56
CA ASP A 74 17.86 -22.42 -37.45
C ASP A 74 16.46 -22.89 -37.04
N PHE A 75 15.91 -22.35 -35.94
CA PHE A 75 14.59 -22.70 -35.44
C PHE A 75 13.48 -22.19 -36.38
N GLN A 76 12.64 -23.11 -36.86
CA GLN A 76 11.54 -22.85 -37.77
C GLN A 76 10.18 -22.96 -37.06
N PRO A 77 9.49 -21.82 -36.78
CA PRO A 77 8.20 -21.83 -36.08
C PRO A 77 7.11 -22.62 -36.81
N ASN A 78 7.17 -22.69 -38.14
CA ASN A 78 6.18 -23.39 -38.96
C ASN A 78 6.17 -24.92 -38.77
N VAL A 79 7.32 -25.50 -38.42
CA VAL A 79 7.44 -26.93 -38.10
C VAL A 79 7.06 -27.15 -36.64
N ALA A 80 7.61 -26.33 -35.74
CA ALA A 80 7.40 -26.43 -34.29
C ALA A 80 5.94 -26.26 -33.85
N LYS A 81 5.12 -25.47 -34.55
CA LYS A 81 3.71 -25.22 -34.20
C LYS A 81 2.83 -26.47 -34.18
N LYS A 82 3.28 -27.57 -34.80
CA LYS A 82 2.59 -28.87 -34.77
C LYS A 82 2.72 -29.56 -33.41
N TYR A 83 3.75 -29.22 -32.64
CA TYR A 83 4.11 -29.87 -31.38
C TYR A 83 3.94 -28.93 -30.18
N ILE A 84 4.19 -27.63 -30.37
CA ILE A 84 3.92 -26.59 -29.37
C ILE A 84 2.49 -26.08 -29.59
N ASP A 85 1.53 -26.75 -28.96
CA ASP A 85 0.10 -26.46 -29.06
C ASP A 85 -0.45 -25.75 -27.80
N GLN A 86 -1.76 -25.57 -27.74
CA GLN A 86 -2.43 -24.94 -26.60
C GLN A 86 -2.30 -25.75 -25.30
N LYS A 87 -2.20 -27.09 -25.40
CA LYS A 87 -2.03 -27.96 -24.24
C LYS A 87 -0.64 -27.80 -23.65
N PHE A 88 0.39 -27.79 -24.51
CA PHE A 88 1.76 -27.50 -24.10
C PHE A 88 1.86 -26.16 -23.36
N VAL A 89 1.25 -25.11 -23.90
CA VAL A 89 1.25 -23.78 -23.26
C VAL A 89 0.54 -23.79 -21.91
N LEU A 90 -0.58 -24.51 -21.79
CA LEU A 90 -1.30 -24.62 -20.53
C LEU A 90 -0.44 -25.29 -19.45
N SER A 91 0.15 -26.45 -19.76
CA SER A 91 1.03 -27.15 -18.82
C SER A 91 2.29 -26.34 -18.48
N LEU A 92 2.80 -25.54 -19.41
CA LEU A 92 3.90 -24.60 -19.13
C LEU A 92 3.47 -23.49 -18.16
N LEU A 93 2.26 -22.95 -18.31
CA LEU A 93 1.71 -21.91 -17.44
C LEU A 93 1.43 -22.41 -16.03
N GLU A 94 1.02 -23.68 -15.86
CA GLU A 94 0.81 -24.29 -14.54
C GLU A 94 2.10 -24.34 -13.70
N LEU A 95 3.27 -24.41 -14.33
CA LEU A 95 4.56 -24.43 -13.63
C LEU A 95 4.97 -23.05 -13.06
N PHE A 96 4.31 -21.95 -13.45
CA PHE A 96 4.62 -20.62 -12.90
C PHE A 96 4.29 -20.52 -11.40
N ASP A 97 3.52 -21.46 -10.86
CA ASP A 97 3.23 -21.52 -9.43
C ASP A 97 4.34 -22.23 -8.61
N SER A 98 5.46 -22.61 -9.26
CA SER A 98 6.62 -23.19 -8.58
C SER A 98 7.18 -22.23 -7.52
N GLU A 99 7.50 -22.75 -6.33
CA GLU A 99 8.12 -21.98 -5.24
C GLU A 99 9.57 -21.59 -5.56
N ASP A 100 10.24 -22.32 -6.46
CA ASP A 100 11.63 -22.05 -6.85
C ASP A 100 11.72 -20.86 -7.84
N PRO A 101 12.29 -19.72 -7.43
CA PRO A 101 12.40 -18.53 -8.29
C PRO A 101 13.25 -18.78 -9.54
N ARG A 102 14.19 -19.73 -9.49
CA ARG A 102 15.04 -20.06 -10.64
C ARG A 102 14.21 -20.74 -11.74
N GLU A 103 13.29 -21.62 -11.36
CA GLU A 103 12.36 -22.25 -12.29
C GLU A 103 11.46 -21.20 -12.95
N ARG A 104 10.90 -20.28 -12.16
CA ARG A 104 10.06 -19.19 -12.67
C ARG A 104 10.79 -18.27 -13.65
N ASP A 105 12.05 -17.95 -13.43
CA ASP A 105 12.83 -17.09 -14.35
C ASP A 105 13.08 -17.76 -15.72
N PHE A 106 13.34 -19.07 -15.75
CA PHE A 106 13.41 -19.82 -17.01
C PHE A 106 12.05 -19.90 -17.71
N LEU A 107 10.99 -20.21 -16.96
CA LEU A 107 9.62 -20.24 -17.50
C LEU A 107 9.22 -18.90 -18.11
N LYS A 108 9.55 -17.79 -17.42
CA LYS A 108 9.34 -16.42 -17.90
C LYS A 108 9.98 -16.22 -19.28
N THR A 109 11.27 -16.55 -19.39
CA THR A 109 12.03 -16.37 -20.61
C THR A 109 11.49 -17.27 -21.74
N ILE A 110 11.22 -18.54 -21.46
CA ILE A 110 10.71 -19.49 -22.45
C ILE A 110 9.32 -19.07 -22.96
N LEU A 111 8.40 -18.73 -22.05
CA LEU A 111 7.05 -18.28 -22.43
C LEU A 111 7.11 -17.00 -23.26
N HIS A 112 7.98 -16.05 -22.92
CA HIS A 112 8.20 -14.84 -23.72
C HIS A 112 8.71 -15.17 -25.14
N ARG A 113 9.69 -16.07 -25.28
CA ARG A 113 10.16 -16.53 -26.60
C ARG A 113 9.06 -17.21 -27.41
N ILE A 114 8.26 -18.07 -26.78
CA ILE A 114 7.10 -18.72 -27.43
C ILE A 114 6.09 -17.66 -27.89
N TYR A 115 5.74 -16.68 -27.05
CA TYR A 115 4.82 -15.61 -27.41
C TYR A 115 5.32 -14.79 -28.62
N GLY A 116 6.62 -14.49 -28.66
CA GLY A 116 7.26 -13.76 -29.74
C GLY A 116 7.19 -14.52 -31.08
N LYS A 117 7.58 -15.80 -31.07
CA LYS A 117 7.72 -16.64 -32.28
C LYS A 117 6.40 -17.20 -32.81
N PHE A 118 5.40 -17.45 -31.95
CA PHE A 118 4.15 -18.11 -32.34
C PHE A 118 2.95 -17.16 -32.31
N LEU A 119 2.69 -16.46 -33.42
CA LEU A 119 1.59 -15.51 -33.52
C LEU A 119 0.21 -16.15 -33.23
N GLY A 120 0.00 -17.40 -33.64
CA GLY A 120 -1.25 -18.13 -33.42
C GLY A 120 -1.56 -18.46 -31.94
N LEU A 121 -0.55 -18.46 -31.08
CA LEU A 121 -0.70 -18.74 -29.64
C LEU A 121 -0.91 -17.48 -28.81
N ARG A 122 -0.66 -16.28 -29.35
CA ARG A 122 -0.69 -15.02 -28.58
C ARG A 122 -2.04 -14.73 -27.91
N ALA A 123 -3.15 -14.99 -28.61
CA ALA A 123 -4.48 -14.80 -28.05
C ALA A 123 -4.77 -15.81 -26.93
N TYR A 124 -4.33 -17.06 -27.11
CA TYR A 124 -4.49 -18.11 -26.12
C TYR A 124 -3.67 -17.83 -24.85
N ILE A 125 -2.39 -17.46 -24.98
CA ILE A 125 -1.51 -17.12 -23.86
C ILE A 125 -2.11 -15.98 -23.04
N ARG A 126 -2.49 -14.86 -23.68
CA ARG A 126 -3.13 -13.73 -22.98
C ARG A 126 -4.39 -14.15 -22.23
N ARG A 127 -5.24 -14.97 -22.86
CA ARG A 127 -6.46 -15.46 -22.22
C ARG A 127 -6.17 -16.33 -21.01
N GLN A 128 -5.17 -17.22 -21.07
CA GLN A 128 -4.83 -18.08 -19.95
C GLN A 128 -4.17 -17.32 -18.79
N ILE A 129 -3.29 -16.34 -19.09
CA ILE A 129 -2.75 -15.45 -18.06
C ILE A 129 -3.89 -14.68 -17.38
N ASN A 130 -4.87 -14.19 -18.14
CA ASN A 130 -6.04 -13.53 -17.55
C ASN A 130 -6.84 -14.45 -16.63
N ASN A 131 -7.02 -15.72 -17.02
CA ASN A 131 -7.71 -16.70 -16.17
C ASN A 131 -6.94 -16.95 -14.86
N ILE A 132 -5.61 -17.03 -14.93
CA ILE A 132 -4.74 -17.14 -13.74
C ILE A 132 -4.94 -15.92 -12.84
N PHE A 133 -4.92 -14.71 -13.40
CA PHE A 133 -5.18 -13.49 -12.63
C PHE A 133 -6.58 -13.46 -12.01
N TYR A 134 -7.62 -13.90 -12.73
CA TYR A 134 -8.96 -13.96 -12.16
C TYR A 134 -9.05 -14.94 -10.99
N ARG A 135 -8.46 -16.14 -11.13
CA ARG A 135 -8.39 -17.12 -10.04
C ARG A 135 -7.61 -16.56 -8.84
N PHE A 136 -6.48 -15.92 -9.10
CA PHE A 136 -5.66 -15.27 -8.08
C PHE A 136 -6.42 -14.17 -7.32
N ILE A 137 -7.08 -13.25 -8.03
CA ILE A 137 -7.74 -12.09 -7.42
C ILE A 137 -9.03 -12.46 -6.67
N TYR A 138 -9.80 -13.43 -7.18
CA TYR A 138 -11.17 -13.67 -6.72
C TYR A 138 -11.37 -15.01 -6.01
N GLU A 139 -10.44 -15.97 -6.13
CA GLU A 139 -10.62 -17.31 -5.58
C GLU A 139 -9.54 -17.65 -4.54
N THR A 140 -8.26 -17.61 -4.91
CA THR A 140 -7.19 -18.19 -4.07
C THR A 140 -6.39 -17.16 -3.27
N GLU A 141 -6.24 -15.92 -3.78
CA GLU A 141 -5.29 -14.90 -3.27
C GLU A 141 -3.84 -15.40 -3.09
N HIS A 142 -3.49 -16.53 -3.72
CA HIS A 142 -2.18 -17.16 -3.66
C HIS A 142 -1.79 -17.66 -5.06
N HIS A 143 -0.61 -17.25 -5.52
CA HIS A 143 0.08 -17.71 -6.72
C HIS A 143 1.51 -17.13 -6.75
N ASN A 144 2.53 -17.96 -6.93
CA ASN A 144 3.93 -17.54 -6.79
C ASN A 144 4.47 -16.74 -7.99
N GLY A 145 3.99 -17.04 -9.21
CA GLY A 145 4.52 -16.46 -10.45
C GLY A 145 3.85 -15.18 -10.98
N ILE A 146 3.14 -14.41 -10.15
CA ILE A 146 2.41 -13.22 -10.64
C ILE A 146 3.37 -12.14 -11.15
N ALA A 147 4.50 -11.92 -10.46
CA ALA A 147 5.51 -10.94 -10.86
C ALA A 147 6.10 -11.27 -12.24
N GLU A 148 6.50 -12.51 -12.46
CA GLU A 148 7.11 -12.97 -13.71
C GLU A 148 6.11 -12.91 -14.88
N LEU A 149 4.85 -13.25 -14.64
CA LEU A 149 3.79 -13.10 -15.64
C LEU A 149 3.55 -11.63 -16.01
N LEU A 150 3.63 -10.72 -15.04
CA LEU A 150 3.53 -9.28 -15.28
C LEU A 150 4.74 -8.73 -16.06
N GLU A 151 5.96 -9.21 -15.82
CA GLU A 151 7.14 -8.82 -16.62
C GLU A 151 6.95 -9.16 -18.11
N ILE A 152 6.44 -10.36 -18.40
CA ILE A 152 6.13 -10.76 -19.78
C ILE A 152 5.05 -9.85 -20.36
N LEU A 153 3.99 -9.59 -19.60
CA LEU A 153 2.91 -8.70 -20.03
C LEU A 153 3.40 -7.27 -20.28
N GLY A 154 4.30 -6.73 -19.46
CA GLY A 154 4.89 -5.41 -19.67
C GLY A 154 5.59 -5.31 -21.02
N SER A 155 6.39 -6.32 -21.37
CA SER A 155 7.02 -6.41 -22.70
C SER A 155 5.99 -6.53 -23.84
N ILE A 156 4.94 -7.33 -23.64
CA ILE A 156 3.84 -7.48 -24.60
C ILE A 156 3.08 -6.16 -24.82
N ILE A 157 2.76 -5.44 -23.75
CA ILE A 157 2.03 -4.16 -23.78
C ILE A 157 2.84 -3.11 -24.52
N ASN A 158 4.15 -3.04 -24.26
CA ASN A 158 5.03 -2.13 -25.00
C ASN A 158 5.01 -2.40 -26.52
N GLY A 159 4.82 -3.66 -26.93
CA GLY A 159 4.69 -4.07 -28.33
C GLY A 159 3.30 -3.91 -28.96
N PHE A 160 2.29 -3.38 -28.25
CA PHE A 160 0.96 -3.20 -28.84
C PHE A 160 0.95 -2.19 -30.00
N ALA A 161 0.19 -2.54 -31.03
CA ALA A 161 -0.07 -1.65 -32.16
C ALA A 161 -1.08 -0.58 -31.76
N LEU A 162 -0.88 0.63 -32.30
CA LEU A 162 -1.83 1.74 -32.18
C LEU A 162 -2.75 1.78 -33.42
N PRO A 163 -4.05 2.08 -33.26
CA PRO A 163 -4.75 2.33 -32.01
C PRO A 163 -4.93 1.05 -31.16
N LEU A 164 -4.95 1.21 -29.83
CA LEU A 164 -5.15 0.09 -28.91
C LEU A 164 -6.51 -0.57 -29.15
N LYS A 165 -6.51 -1.90 -29.26
CA LYS A 165 -7.76 -2.68 -29.35
C LYS A 165 -8.54 -2.63 -28.05
N GLU A 166 -9.87 -2.68 -28.17
CA GLU A 166 -10.78 -2.67 -27.02
C GLU A 166 -10.51 -3.81 -26.03
N GLU A 167 -10.12 -5.00 -26.52
CA GLU A 167 -9.74 -6.13 -25.65
C GLU A 167 -8.58 -5.79 -24.69
N HIS A 168 -7.65 -4.93 -25.10
CA HIS A 168 -6.51 -4.51 -24.28
C HIS A 168 -6.92 -3.47 -23.25
N LYS A 169 -7.80 -2.53 -23.63
CA LYS A 169 -8.38 -1.54 -22.72
C LYS A 169 -9.18 -2.24 -21.61
N MET A 170 -9.99 -3.22 -21.99
CA MET A 170 -10.74 -4.04 -21.05
C MET A 170 -9.83 -4.87 -20.14
N PHE A 171 -8.69 -5.36 -20.66
CA PHE A 171 -7.70 -6.05 -19.85
C PHE A 171 -7.04 -5.15 -18.79
N LEU A 172 -6.71 -3.91 -19.12
CA LEU A 172 -6.23 -2.92 -18.15
C LEU A 172 -7.25 -2.71 -17.01
N ILE A 173 -8.50 -2.42 -17.35
CA ILE A 173 -9.52 -2.06 -16.36
C ILE A 173 -10.02 -3.25 -15.54
N ARG A 174 -10.17 -4.44 -16.15
CA ARG A 174 -10.75 -5.62 -15.48
C ARG A 174 -9.73 -6.65 -15.00
N GLY A 175 -8.52 -6.65 -15.57
CA GLY A 175 -7.44 -7.56 -15.22
C GLY A 175 -6.40 -6.89 -14.33
N LEU A 176 -5.73 -5.85 -14.85
CA LEU A 176 -4.59 -5.23 -14.15
C LEU A 176 -5.02 -4.40 -12.94
N LEU A 177 -6.01 -3.50 -13.07
CA LEU A 177 -6.40 -2.65 -11.94
C LEU A 177 -6.84 -3.43 -10.70
N PRO A 178 -7.66 -4.50 -10.81
CA PRO A 178 -8.05 -5.27 -9.63
C PRO A 178 -6.91 -6.03 -8.93
N LEU A 179 -5.75 -6.25 -9.59
CA LEU A 179 -4.57 -6.85 -8.93
C LEU A 179 -4.07 -6.01 -7.75
N HIS A 180 -4.33 -4.70 -7.73
CA HIS A 180 -3.99 -3.83 -6.61
C HIS A 180 -4.76 -4.14 -5.32
N LYS A 181 -5.87 -4.88 -5.42
CA LYS A 181 -6.70 -5.21 -4.25
C LYS A 181 -6.04 -6.25 -3.34
N VAL A 182 -5.30 -7.20 -3.91
CA VAL A 182 -4.77 -8.37 -3.18
C VAL A 182 -3.75 -7.94 -2.12
N LYS A 183 -3.69 -8.65 -1.00
CA LYS A 183 -2.85 -8.29 0.15
C LYS A 183 -1.36 -8.34 -0.18
N SER A 184 -0.93 -9.39 -0.87
CA SER A 184 0.45 -9.65 -1.31
C SER A 184 0.93 -8.79 -2.49
N LEU A 185 0.37 -7.58 -2.65
CA LEU A 185 0.70 -6.66 -3.73
C LEU A 185 2.20 -6.34 -3.77
N SER A 186 2.86 -6.30 -2.61
CA SER A 186 4.26 -5.90 -2.50
C SER A 186 5.23 -6.76 -3.32
N VAL A 187 4.91 -8.05 -3.48
CA VAL A 187 5.71 -9.03 -4.23
C VAL A 187 5.80 -8.70 -5.73
N TYR A 188 4.76 -8.08 -6.30
CA TYR A 188 4.65 -7.86 -7.75
C TYR A 188 4.30 -6.40 -8.14
N HIS A 189 4.26 -5.49 -7.17
CA HIS A 189 3.86 -4.09 -7.38
C HIS A 189 4.71 -3.39 -8.44
N PRO A 190 6.06 -3.44 -8.43
CA PRO A 190 6.86 -2.75 -9.44
C PRO A 190 6.53 -3.18 -10.87
N GLN A 191 6.31 -4.48 -11.09
CA GLN A 191 5.96 -5.04 -12.39
C GLN A 191 4.54 -4.62 -12.82
N LEU A 192 3.61 -4.52 -11.87
CA LEU A 192 2.25 -4.06 -12.13
C LEU A 192 2.20 -2.57 -12.48
N ALA A 193 2.88 -1.73 -11.69
CA ALA A 193 3.00 -0.30 -11.94
C ALA A 193 3.60 -0.03 -13.33
N TYR A 194 4.68 -0.75 -13.68
CA TYR A 194 5.26 -0.70 -15.02
C TYR A 194 4.22 -1.03 -16.11
N CYS A 195 3.45 -2.10 -15.96
CA CYS A 195 2.39 -2.43 -16.93
C CYS A 195 1.34 -1.32 -17.08
N VAL A 196 0.93 -0.69 -15.98
CA VAL A 196 -0.05 0.40 -15.98
C VAL A 196 0.52 1.64 -16.69
N VAL A 197 1.72 2.07 -16.33
CA VAL A 197 2.40 3.22 -16.96
C VAL A 197 2.59 2.99 -18.47
N GLN A 198 3.03 1.79 -18.87
CA GLN A 198 3.17 1.45 -20.30
C GLN A 198 1.84 1.54 -21.07
N PHE A 199 0.70 1.27 -20.44
CA PHE A 199 -0.61 1.46 -21.07
C PHE A 199 -0.94 2.94 -21.28
N LEU A 200 -0.63 3.78 -20.29
CA LEU A 200 -0.89 5.22 -20.33
C LEU A 200 0.00 5.94 -21.35
N GLU A 201 1.25 5.52 -21.50
CA GLU A 201 2.15 6.03 -22.56
C GLU A 201 1.63 5.73 -23.98
N LYS A 202 0.87 4.64 -24.15
CA LYS A 202 0.29 4.25 -25.44
C LYS A 202 -1.01 4.98 -25.76
N ASP A 203 -1.82 5.26 -24.76
CA ASP A 203 -3.12 5.93 -24.91
C ASP A 203 -3.47 6.70 -23.62
N SER A 204 -3.17 8.01 -23.62
CA SER A 204 -3.38 8.91 -22.48
C SER A 204 -4.85 9.05 -22.06
N SER A 205 -5.81 8.74 -22.95
CA SER A 205 -7.25 8.77 -22.63
C SER A 205 -7.65 7.75 -21.55
N LEU A 206 -6.80 6.75 -21.29
CA LEU A 206 -7.02 5.75 -20.25
C LEU A 206 -6.62 6.24 -18.84
N THR A 207 -6.02 7.41 -18.72
CA THR A 207 -5.52 7.93 -17.44
C THR A 207 -6.63 8.17 -16.42
N GLU A 208 -7.72 8.82 -16.83
CA GLU A 208 -8.86 9.09 -15.95
C GLU A 208 -9.44 7.81 -15.32
N PRO A 209 -9.83 6.77 -16.08
CA PRO A 209 -10.38 5.56 -15.49
C PRO A 209 -9.36 4.78 -14.64
N VAL A 210 -8.05 4.85 -14.96
CA VAL A 210 -6.99 4.24 -14.16
C VAL A 210 -6.85 4.91 -12.80
N ILE A 211 -6.69 6.23 -12.76
CA ILE A 211 -6.54 6.97 -11.49
C ILE A 211 -7.81 6.83 -10.64
N MET A 212 -9.00 6.91 -11.25
CA MET A 212 -10.26 6.68 -10.53
C MET A 212 -10.37 5.25 -9.98
N GLY A 213 -9.84 4.26 -10.71
CA GLY A 213 -9.72 2.88 -10.25
C GLY A 213 -8.78 2.72 -9.05
N LEU A 214 -7.59 3.32 -9.09
CA LEU A 214 -6.63 3.31 -7.97
C LEU A 214 -7.21 4.02 -6.74
N LEU A 215 -7.84 5.19 -6.92
CA LEU A 215 -8.50 5.91 -5.82
C LEU A 215 -9.66 5.11 -5.21
N LYS A 216 -10.37 4.31 -6.02
CA LYS A 216 -11.42 3.40 -5.53
C LYS A 216 -10.85 2.25 -4.70
N PHE A 217 -9.68 1.73 -5.07
CA PHE A 217 -9.02 0.62 -4.37
C PHE A 217 -8.03 1.08 -3.28
N TRP A 218 -8.03 2.38 -2.96
CA TRP A 218 -7.10 2.98 -2.01
C TRP A 218 -7.05 2.24 -0.66
N PRO A 219 -5.89 1.73 -0.22
CA PRO A 219 -5.74 1.00 1.04
C PRO A 219 -6.12 1.88 2.24
N LYS A 220 -6.98 1.36 3.14
CA LYS A 220 -7.40 2.09 4.36
C LYS A 220 -6.82 1.52 5.65
N THR A 221 -6.30 0.30 5.60
CA THR A 221 -5.80 -0.45 6.77
C THR A 221 -4.39 -1.00 6.59
N HIS A 222 -3.74 -0.72 5.46
CA HIS A 222 -2.44 -1.29 5.11
C HIS A 222 -1.46 -0.21 4.62
N SER A 223 -0.73 0.40 5.55
CA SER A 223 0.16 1.54 5.28
C SER A 223 1.25 1.26 4.24
N PRO A 224 1.92 0.09 4.20
CA PRO A 224 2.90 -0.19 3.15
C PRO A 224 2.30 -0.17 1.75
N LYS A 225 1.04 -0.62 1.61
CA LYS A 225 0.32 -0.55 0.32
C LYS A 225 -0.06 0.88 -0.02
N GLU A 226 -0.40 1.70 0.97
CA GLU A 226 -0.66 3.13 0.74
C GLU A 226 0.60 3.84 0.20
N VAL A 227 1.78 3.51 0.73
CA VAL A 227 3.07 3.99 0.20
C VAL A 227 3.30 3.49 -1.23
N MET A 228 3.00 2.24 -1.54
CA MET A 228 3.08 1.69 -2.90
C MET A 228 2.16 2.43 -3.89
N PHE A 229 0.90 2.68 -3.51
CA PHE A 229 -0.03 3.46 -4.34
C PHE A 229 0.47 4.90 -4.56
N LEU A 230 1.12 5.51 -3.58
CA LEU A 230 1.77 6.82 -3.75
C LEU A 230 3.03 6.72 -4.64
N ASN A 231 3.76 5.60 -4.64
CA ASN A 231 4.83 5.36 -5.61
C ASN A 231 4.28 5.32 -7.04
N GLU A 232 3.32 4.44 -7.29
CA GLU A 232 2.71 4.26 -8.61
C GLU A 232 2.01 5.53 -9.11
N LEU A 233 1.29 6.25 -8.24
CA LEU A 233 0.65 7.50 -8.64
C LEU A 233 1.65 8.58 -9.05
N GLU A 234 2.83 8.66 -8.44
CA GLU A 234 3.87 9.60 -8.91
C GLU A 234 4.36 9.20 -10.30
N GLU A 235 4.66 7.92 -10.54
CA GLU A 235 5.09 7.43 -11.86
C GLU A 235 4.02 7.69 -12.95
N ILE A 236 2.74 7.55 -12.60
CA ILE A 236 1.63 7.91 -13.51
C ILE A 236 1.57 9.42 -13.77
N LEU A 237 1.78 10.25 -12.75
CA LEU A 237 1.78 11.70 -12.89
C LEU A 237 3.00 12.22 -13.67
N ASP A 238 4.10 11.48 -13.74
CA ASP A 238 5.26 11.87 -14.56
C ASP A 238 4.99 11.76 -16.07
N VAL A 239 4.05 10.90 -16.47
CA VAL A 239 3.68 10.71 -17.88
C VAL A 239 2.31 11.31 -18.26
N ILE A 240 1.59 11.92 -17.32
CA ILE A 240 0.24 12.45 -17.55
C ILE A 240 0.27 13.68 -18.46
N GLU A 241 -0.69 13.79 -19.39
CA GLU A 241 -0.91 15.03 -20.14
C GLU A 241 -1.69 16.06 -19.30
N PRO A 242 -1.41 17.37 -19.41
CA PRO A 242 -2.14 18.40 -18.67
C PRO A 242 -3.66 18.38 -18.89
N SER A 243 -4.11 18.02 -20.10
CA SER A 243 -5.52 17.86 -20.48
C SER A 243 -6.24 16.78 -19.66
N GLU A 244 -5.55 15.67 -19.39
CA GLU A 244 -6.07 14.55 -18.60
C GLU A 244 -5.96 14.84 -17.10
N PHE A 245 -4.90 15.53 -16.67
CA PHE A 245 -4.69 15.93 -15.27
C PHE A 245 -5.86 16.77 -14.72
N VAL A 246 -6.37 17.73 -15.50
CA VAL A 246 -7.49 18.60 -15.08
C VAL A 246 -8.76 17.81 -14.72
N LYS A 247 -8.96 16.62 -15.33
CA LYS A 247 -10.14 15.77 -15.05
C LYS A 247 -10.05 15.08 -13.68
N ILE A 248 -8.84 14.78 -13.23
CA ILE A 248 -8.58 13.97 -12.03
C ILE A 248 -8.00 14.74 -10.85
N MET A 249 -7.55 15.98 -11.04
CA MET A 249 -6.83 16.74 -10.01
C MET A 249 -7.64 16.90 -8.72
N GLU A 250 -8.94 17.17 -8.77
CA GLU A 250 -9.74 17.37 -7.56
C GLU A 250 -9.84 16.09 -6.71
N PRO A 251 -10.30 14.93 -7.23
CA PRO A 251 -10.37 13.71 -6.43
C PRO A 251 -8.98 13.21 -5.99
N LEU A 252 -7.96 13.36 -6.82
CA LEU A 252 -6.57 13.00 -6.49
C LEU A 252 -6.06 13.80 -5.29
N PHE A 253 -6.13 15.14 -5.35
CA PHE A 253 -5.60 15.99 -4.28
C PHE A 253 -6.43 15.92 -3.00
N ARG A 254 -7.73 15.60 -3.09
CA ARG A 254 -8.52 15.26 -1.88
C ARG A 254 -8.00 14.00 -1.18
N GLN A 255 -7.47 13.03 -1.92
CA GLN A 255 -6.85 11.84 -1.34
C GLN A 255 -5.44 12.17 -0.82
N LEU A 256 -4.61 12.91 -1.57
CA LEU A 256 -3.30 13.36 -1.10
C LEU A 256 -3.38 14.19 0.18
N ALA A 257 -4.39 15.07 0.33
CA ALA A 257 -4.63 15.83 1.55
C ALA A 257 -4.83 14.92 2.78
N LYS A 258 -5.46 13.75 2.61
CA LYS A 258 -5.60 12.75 3.67
C LYS A 258 -4.28 12.06 3.96
N CYS A 259 -3.51 11.71 2.93
CA CYS A 259 -2.19 11.07 3.09
C CYS A 259 -1.21 11.98 3.83
N VAL A 260 -1.16 13.27 3.47
CA VAL A 260 -0.35 14.29 4.18
C VAL A 260 -0.79 14.46 5.63
N SER A 261 -2.09 14.30 5.92
CA SER A 261 -2.63 14.34 7.28
C SER A 261 -2.54 13.00 8.01
N SER A 262 -1.92 11.98 7.42
CA SER A 262 -1.82 10.66 8.01
C SER A 262 -0.91 10.71 9.24
N PRO A 263 -1.30 10.08 10.37
CA PRO A 263 -0.39 9.95 11.51
C PRO A 263 0.78 9.02 11.21
N HIS A 264 0.67 8.18 10.17
CA HIS A 264 1.72 7.25 9.77
C HIS A 264 2.82 7.95 8.99
N PHE A 265 4.02 8.04 9.56
CA PHE A 265 5.05 8.92 9.04
C PHE A 265 5.46 8.58 7.60
N GLN A 266 5.62 7.31 7.24
CA GLN A 266 6.04 6.92 5.89
C GLN A 266 5.02 7.33 4.81
N VAL A 267 3.72 7.37 5.16
CA VAL A 267 2.66 7.76 4.22
C VAL A 267 2.70 9.28 4.01
N ALA A 268 2.76 10.04 5.12
CA ALA A 268 2.80 11.50 5.06
C ALA A 268 4.09 12.00 4.39
N GLU A 269 5.23 11.43 4.75
CA GLU A 269 6.52 11.71 4.12
C GLU A 269 6.48 11.42 2.62
N ARG A 270 6.04 10.22 2.22
CA ARG A 270 5.95 9.85 0.80
C ARG A 270 5.04 10.77 0.01
N ALA A 271 3.89 11.16 0.56
CA ALA A 271 2.98 12.10 -0.08
C ALA A 271 3.59 13.50 -0.22
N LEU A 272 4.31 13.99 0.80
CA LEU A 272 4.97 15.29 0.78
C LEU A 272 6.14 15.35 -0.21
N TYR A 273 6.75 14.21 -0.56
CA TYR A 273 7.79 14.15 -1.58
C TYR A 273 7.32 14.55 -2.98
N TYR A 274 6.01 14.56 -3.26
CA TYR A 274 5.46 15.02 -4.55
C TYR A 274 5.82 16.48 -4.84
N TRP A 275 6.04 17.30 -3.81
CA TRP A 275 6.46 18.71 -3.97
C TRP A 275 7.90 18.87 -4.43
N ASN A 276 8.70 17.80 -4.43
CA ASN A 276 10.07 17.82 -4.95
C ASN A 276 10.13 17.46 -6.44
N ASN A 277 9.03 16.96 -7.01
CA ASN A 277 8.95 16.63 -8.42
C ASN A 277 8.59 17.87 -9.23
N GLU A 278 9.49 18.31 -10.10
CA GLU A 278 9.35 19.55 -10.89
C GLU A 278 8.14 19.51 -11.82
N TYR A 279 7.86 18.35 -12.42
CA TYR A 279 6.73 18.23 -13.34
C TYR A 279 5.40 18.30 -12.60
N ILE A 280 5.25 17.56 -11.50
CA ILE A 280 4.06 17.63 -10.64
C ILE A 280 3.87 19.05 -10.11
N MET A 281 4.93 19.72 -9.67
CA MET A 281 4.87 21.11 -9.24
C MET A 281 4.42 22.06 -10.36
N SER A 282 4.83 21.84 -11.61
CA SER A 282 4.33 22.62 -12.74
C SER A 282 2.82 22.45 -12.96
N LEU A 283 2.31 21.21 -12.90
CA LEU A 283 0.88 20.91 -13.01
C LEU A 283 0.05 21.54 -11.88
N ILE A 284 0.60 21.54 -10.65
CA ILE A 284 -0.01 22.18 -9.49
C ILE A 284 -0.05 23.70 -9.69
N SER A 285 1.00 24.31 -10.25
CA SER A 285 1.09 25.75 -10.49
C SER A 285 0.01 26.24 -11.44
N ASP A 286 -0.15 25.56 -12.57
CA ASP A 286 -1.14 25.92 -13.58
C ASP A 286 -2.58 25.78 -13.06
N ASN A 287 -2.80 24.91 -12.06
CA ASN A 287 -4.12 24.60 -11.50
C ASN A 287 -4.28 25.04 -10.04
N ALA A 288 -3.44 25.96 -9.56
CA ALA A 288 -3.36 26.35 -8.15
C ALA A 288 -4.71 26.83 -7.59
N ALA A 289 -5.52 27.51 -8.41
CA ALA A 289 -6.85 28.01 -8.04
C ALA A 289 -7.80 26.93 -7.50
N LYS A 290 -7.63 25.67 -7.93
CA LYS A 290 -8.44 24.53 -7.48
C LYS A 290 -7.72 23.67 -6.45
N ILE A 291 -6.41 23.47 -6.62
CA ILE A 291 -5.62 22.56 -5.79
C ILE A 291 -5.31 23.16 -4.41
N LEU A 292 -4.91 24.44 -4.35
CA LEU A 292 -4.50 25.06 -3.10
C LEU A 292 -5.62 25.05 -2.03
N PRO A 293 -6.88 25.43 -2.32
CA PRO A 293 -7.96 25.35 -1.34
C PRO A 293 -8.20 23.93 -0.78
N ILE A 294 -7.92 22.88 -1.56
CA ILE A 294 -8.09 21.48 -1.13
C ILE A 294 -6.96 21.06 -0.19
N MET A 295 -5.72 21.43 -0.51
CA MET A 295 -4.53 21.01 0.25
C MET A 295 -4.27 21.87 1.49
N PHE A 296 -4.67 23.14 1.46
CA PHE A 296 -4.36 24.11 2.51
C PHE A 296 -4.83 23.68 3.92
N PRO A 297 -6.08 23.19 4.12
CA PRO A 297 -6.53 22.75 5.45
C PRO A 297 -5.67 21.63 6.04
N ALA A 298 -5.26 20.66 5.21
CA ALA A 298 -4.42 19.54 5.62
C ALA A 298 -3.02 20.00 6.04
N LEU A 299 -2.37 20.81 5.21
CA LEU A 299 -1.02 21.32 5.50
C LEU A 299 -1.01 22.25 6.72
N TYR A 300 -1.92 23.22 6.78
CA TYR A 300 -1.96 24.22 7.84
C TYR A 300 -2.40 23.66 9.21
N LYS A 301 -3.20 22.60 9.24
CA LYS A 301 -3.54 21.90 10.50
C LYS A 301 -2.32 21.18 11.06
N ASN A 302 -1.62 20.42 10.23
CA ASN A 302 -0.49 19.59 10.65
C ASN A 302 0.80 20.42 10.87
N SER A 303 0.90 21.63 10.32
CA SER A 303 2.01 22.55 10.61
C SER A 303 2.00 23.10 12.05
N LYS A 304 0.91 22.95 12.81
CA LYS A 304 0.86 23.41 14.21
C LYS A 304 1.29 22.35 15.21
N SER A 305 1.01 21.09 14.89
CA SER A 305 1.29 19.98 15.78
C SER A 305 1.38 18.70 14.96
N HIS A 306 2.60 18.30 14.63
CA HIS A 306 2.90 16.97 14.12
C HIS A 306 3.96 16.34 15.03
N TRP A 307 3.78 15.08 15.42
CA TRP A 307 4.66 14.41 16.38
C TRP A 307 6.08 14.18 15.81
N ASN A 308 6.17 13.99 14.49
CA ASN A 308 7.42 13.82 13.76
C ASN A 308 7.93 15.16 13.21
N LYS A 309 9.15 15.55 13.62
CA LYS A 309 9.81 16.81 13.23
C LYS A 309 10.17 16.88 11.74
N THR A 310 10.52 15.76 11.10
CA THR A 310 10.86 15.73 9.68
C THR A 310 9.65 16.10 8.83
N ILE A 311 8.50 15.48 9.12
CA ILE A 311 7.23 15.78 8.43
C ILE A 311 6.82 17.22 8.64
N HIS A 312 7.01 17.74 9.86
CA HIS A 312 6.75 19.14 10.17
C HIS A 312 7.56 20.07 9.26
N GLY A 313 8.86 19.82 9.07
CA GLY A 313 9.72 20.55 8.13
C GLY A 313 9.26 20.44 6.67
N LEU A 314 8.90 19.23 6.21
CA LEU A 314 8.38 19.02 4.85
C LEU A 314 7.06 19.78 4.60
N ILE A 315 6.17 19.85 5.60
CA ILE A 315 4.93 20.62 5.52
C ILE A 315 5.22 22.12 5.39
N TYR A 316 6.17 22.67 6.15
CA TYR A 316 6.55 24.08 6.00
C TYR A 316 7.12 24.37 4.62
N ASN A 317 7.97 23.48 4.10
CA ASN A 317 8.50 23.60 2.75
C ASN A 317 7.35 23.63 1.71
N ALA A 318 6.40 22.71 1.80
CA ALA A 318 5.23 22.68 0.92
C ALA A 318 4.37 23.95 1.03
N LEU A 319 4.13 24.46 2.24
CA LEU A 319 3.41 25.72 2.46
C LEU A 319 4.15 26.92 1.86
N LYS A 320 5.48 26.95 1.98
CA LYS A 320 6.33 27.98 1.38
C LYS A 320 6.21 27.98 -0.15
N LEU A 321 6.33 26.81 -0.78
CA LEU A 321 6.18 26.66 -2.23
C LEU A 321 4.81 27.15 -2.71
N PHE A 322 3.73 26.82 -2.00
CA PHE A 322 2.39 27.33 -2.34
C PHE A 322 2.26 28.85 -2.19
N MET A 323 2.91 29.45 -1.19
CA MET A 323 2.92 30.90 -1.01
C MET A 323 3.69 31.61 -2.13
N GLU A 324 4.83 31.04 -2.55
CA GLU A 324 5.65 31.54 -3.66
C GLU A 324 4.91 31.45 -5.01
N MET A 325 4.10 30.40 -5.21
CA MET A 325 3.30 30.23 -6.42
C MET A 325 2.20 31.31 -6.57
N ASN A 326 1.41 31.57 -5.52
CA ASN A 326 0.36 32.58 -5.57
C ASN A 326 0.02 33.12 -4.18
N GLN A 327 0.69 34.21 -3.80
CA GLN A 327 0.55 34.81 -2.47
C GLN A 327 -0.88 35.28 -2.18
N LYS A 328 -1.57 35.86 -3.16
CA LYS A 328 -2.95 36.35 -2.98
C LYS A 328 -3.90 35.18 -2.68
N LEU A 329 -3.82 34.12 -3.48
CA LEU A 329 -4.67 32.94 -3.28
C LEU A 329 -4.38 32.26 -1.94
N PHE A 330 -3.10 32.24 -1.52
CA PHE A 330 -2.70 31.71 -0.22
C PHE A 330 -3.29 32.51 0.96
N ASP A 331 -3.23 33.84 0.89
CA ASP A 331 -3.83 34.71 1.90
C ASP A 331 -5.37 34.55 1.92
N ASP A 332 -6.02 34.42 0.76
CA ASP A 332 -7.47 34.17 0.63
C ASP A 332 -7.85 32.81 1.26
N CYS A 333 -7.09 31.74 0.99
CA CYS A 333 -7.30 30.42 1.60
C CYS A 333 -7.12 30.46 3.13
N THR A 334 -6.16 31.25 3.62
CA THR A 334 -5.95 31.44 5.05
C THR A 334 -7.16 32.10 5.72
N GLN A 335 -7.75 33.11 5.09
CA GLN A 335 -8.95 33.78 5.57
C GLN A 335 -10.16 32.85 5.54
N GLN A 336 -10.36 32.14 4.43
CA GLN A 336 -11.47 31.19 4.28
C GLN A 336 -11.40 30.07 5.33
N TYR A 337 -10.21 29.49 5.55
CA TYR A 337 -10.02 28.46 6.57
C TYR A 337 -10.35 28.96 7.98
N LYS A 338 -9.95 30.20 8.33
CA LYS A 338 -10.31 30.81 9.62
C LYS A 338 -11.82 31.01 9.75
N ALA A 339 -12.48 31.48 8.70
CA ALA A 339 -13.92 31.69 8.67
C ALA A 339 -14.70 30.36 8.80
N GLU A 340 -14.27 29.32 8.08
CA GLU A 340 -14.86 27.98 8.15
C GLU A 340 -14.69 27.38 9.55
N LYS A 341 -13.49 27.46 10.13
CA LYS A 341 -13.23 26.99 11.50
C LYS A 341 -14.10 27.71 12.53
N GLN A 342 -14.32 29.01 12.37
CA GLN A 342 -15.21 29.77 13.26
C GLN A 342 -16.67 29.33 13.08
N LYS A 343 -17.11 29.11 11.83
CA LYS A 343 -18.46 28.61 11.53
C LYS A 343 -18.68 27.21 12.10
N GLU A 344 -17.69 26.32 12.04
CA GLU A 344 -17.76 24.99 12.67
C GLU A 344 -17.88 25.09 14.19
N LYS A 345 -17.12 25.97 14.83
CA LYS A 345 -17.26 26.24 16.27
C LYS A 345 -18.65 26.75 16.64
N CYS A 346 -19.22 27.69 15.86
CA CYS A 346 -20.59 28.17 16.09
C CYS A 346 -21.63 27.05 15.94
N LYS A 347 -21.53 26.23 14.88
CA LYS A 347 -22.42 25.08 14.68
C LYS A 347 -22.33 24.05 15.81
N LEU A 348 -21.13 23.83 16.35
CA LEU A 348 -20.94 22.93 17.49
C LEU A 348 -21.66 23.46 18.73
N LYS A 349 -21.54 24.76 19.01
CA LYS A 349 -22.27 25.42 20.11
C LYS A 349 -23.79 25.35 19.92
N GLU A 350 -24.28 25.64 18.72
CA GLU A 350 -25.71 25.50 18.40
C GLU A 350 -26.20 24.06 18.63
N ARG A 351 -25.39 23.06 18.27
CA ARG A 351 -25.71 21.65 18.50
C ARG A 351 -25.73 21.31 19.99
N GLU A 352 -24.77 21.81 20.76
CA GLU A 352 -24.73 21.65 22.23
C GLU A 352 -25.96 22.28 22.90
N GLU A 353 -26.36 23.48 22.47
CA GLU A 353 -27.56 24.15 22.98
C GLU A 353 -28.83 23.35 22.69
N VAL A 354 -28.95 22.78 21.48
CA VAL A 354 -30.07 21.90 21.14
C VAL A 354 -30.07 20.65 22.02
N TRP A 355 -28.91 20.04 22.27
CA TRP A 355 -28.80 18.89 23.17
C TRP A 355 -29.17 19.24 24.60
N HIS A 356 -28.74 20.39 25.12
CA HIS A 356 -29.14 20.86 26.44
C HIS A 356 -30.65 21.10 26.54
N LYS A 357 -31.28 21.67 25.51
CA LYS A 357 -32.74 21.82 25.47
C LYS A 357 -33.45 20.47 25.48
N ILE A 358 -32.94 19.49 24.74
CA ILE A 358 -33.48 18.11 24.75
C ILE A 358 -33.34 17.50 26.15
N GLU A 359 -32.19 17.66 26.80
CA GLU A 359 -31.94 17.16 28.15
C GLU A 359 -32.89 17.78 29.18
N GLU A 360 -33.10 19.09 29.12
CA GLU A 360 -34.03 19.80 30.00
C GLU A 360 -35.49 19.37 29.78
N LEU A 361 -35.91 19.21 28.52
CA LEU A 361 -37.24 18.68 28.20
C LEU A 361 -37.41 17.23 28.68
N ALA A 362 -36.36 16.42 28.61
CA ALA A 362 -36.38 15.06 29.12
C ALA A 362 -36.52 15.02 30.65
N LYS A 363 -35.85 15.91 31.40
CA LYS A 363 -35.97 16.03 32.87
C LYS A 363 -37.38 16.39 33.33
N HIS A 364 -38.09 17.20 32.54
CA HIS A 364 -39.45 17.67 32.85
C HIS A 364 -40.55 16.75 32.33
N ASN A 365 -40.20 15.63 31.67
CA ASN A 365 -41.20 14.72 31.12
C ASN A 365 -41.81 13.84 32.24
N PRO A 366 -43.13 13.97 32.54
CA PRO A 366 -43.79 13.25 33.64
C PRO A 366 -43.87 11.72 33.45
N GLN A 367 -43.49 11.19 32.28
CA GLN A 367 -43.37 9.75 32.05
C GLN A 367 -41.97 9.19 32.38
N VAL A 368 -41.02 10.04 32.77
CA VAL A 368 -39.77 9.57 33.40
C VAL A 368 -40.13 9.19 34.82
N ILE A 369 -40.47 7.91 35.00
CA ILE A 369 -40.52 7.29 36.34
C ILE A 369 -39.22 7.71 37.02
N PRO A 370 -39.25 8.40 38.17
CA PRO A 370 -38.05 8.53 38.97
C PRO A 370 -37.66 7.10 39.26
N MET A 371 -36.57 6.59 38.67
CA MET A 371 -35.93 5.39 39.22
C MET A 371 -35.53 5.79 40.63
N ALA A 372 -36.45 5.55 41.57
CA ALA A 372 -36.21 5.64 42.97
C ALA A 372 -34.93 4.86 43.20
N ARG A 373 -33.90 5.56 43.68
CA ARG A 373 -32.63 5.04 44.20
C ARG A 373 -32.63 3.51 44.20
N CYS A 374 -32.11 2.88 43.15
CA CYS A 374 -31.62 1.53 43.30
C CYS A 374 -30.56 1.63 44.39
N GLN A 375 -30.95 1.19 45.60
CA GLN A 375 -30.02 1.01 46.69
C GLN A 375 -28.83 0.24 46.14
N LYS A 376 -27.63 0.71 46.50
CA LYS A 376 -26.37 0.05 46.20
C LYS A 376 -26.42 -1.39 46.73
N HIS A 377 -26.96 -2.32 45.97
CA HIS A 377 -26.66 -3.72 46.12
C HIS A 377 -25.52 -4.03 45.16
N HIS A 378 -24.33 -4.08 45.77
CA HIS A 378 -23.19 -4.80 45.23
C HIS A 378 -23.66 -6.21 44.85
N TYR A 379 -23.83 -6.46 43.56
CA TYR A 379 -23.78 -7.80 43.02
C TYR A 379 -22.49 -7.92 42.19
N PRO A 380 -21.62 -8.90 42.47
CA PRO A 380 -20.42 -9.10 41.70
C PRO A 380 -20.80 -9.57 40.30
N ILE A 381 -20.17 -8.96 39.29
CA ILE A 381 -20.28 -9.35 37.88
C ILE A 381 -19.54 -10.69 37.69
N PRO A 382 -20.20 -11.79 37.29
CA PRO A 382 -19.48 -12.96 36.82
C PRO A 382 -19.05 -12.73 35.37
N MET A 383 -17.73 -12.69 35.16
CA MET A 383 -17.12 -12.84 33.84
C MET A 383 -17.35 -14.29 33.38
N HIS A 384 -18.37 -14.54 32.55
CA HIS A 384 -18.37 -15.62 31.56
C HIS A 384 -19.51 -15.40 30.56
N CYS A 385 -19.15 -15.14 29.31
CA CYS A 385 -20.06 -15.15 28.17
C CYS A 385 -20.32 -16.61 27.78
N GLY A 386 -21.54 -17.09 28.00
CA GLY A 386 -21.94 -18.45 27.66
C GLY A 386 -23.44 -18.66 27.80
N THR A 387 -24.14 -18.61 26.66
CA THR A 387 -25.43 -19.26 26.38
C THR A 387 -26.54 -19.16 27.45
N PHE A 388 -27.52 -18.28 27.24
CA PHE A 388 -28.88 -18.46 27.77
C PHE A 388 -29.92 -18.09 26.71
N ALA A 389 -30.35 -19.11 25.96
CA ALA A 389 -31.67 -19.16 25.36
C ALA A 389 -32.67 -19.70 26.39
N SER A 390 -33.91 -19.22 26.32
CA SER A 390 -35.10 -19.69 27.06
C SER A 390 -35.21 -19.30 28.55
N ARG A 391 -35.91 -18.20 28.81
CA ARG A 391 -37.11 -18.13 29.68
C ARG A 391 -37.67 -16.72 29.61
N GLY A 392 -38.97 -16.63 29.35
CA GLY A 392 -39.66 -15.35 29.15
C GLY A 392 -39.78 -14.58 30.46
N GLU A 393 -39.46 -13.28 30.42
CA GLU A 393 -39.93 -12.30 31.39
C GLU A 393 -39.86 -10.86 30.82
N THR A 394 -41.06 -10.30 30.62
CA THR A 394 -41.49 -8.89 30.46
C THR A 394 -41.00 -8.01 29.27
N PRO A 395 -41.92 -7.35 28.52
CA PRO A 395 -41.58 -6.50 27.37
C PRO A 395 -40.89 -5.15 27.69
N GLN A 396 -40.71 -4.79 28.96
CA GLN A 396 -40.20 -3.47 29.36
C GLN A 396 -38.67 -3.38 29.36
N SER A 397 -37.94 -4.47 29.67
CA SER A 397 -36.46 -4.46 29.69
C SER A 397 -35.83 -4.43 28.30
N SER A 398 -36.48 -5.03 27.30
CA SER A 398 -36.01 -4.99 25.91
C SER A 398 -36.20 -3.61 25.27
N ALA A 399 -37.26 -2.89 25.64
CA ALA A 399 -37.52 -1.54 25.14
C ALA A 399 -36.50 -0.51 25.66
N ILE A 400 -36.06 -0.64 26.92
CA ILE A 400 -35.03 0.24 27.51
C ILE A 400 -33.67 -0.02 26.87
N MET A 401 -33.30 -1.28 26.64
CA MET A 401 -32.04 -1.63 25.98
C MET A 401 -32.01 -1.15 24.51
N LEU A 402 -33.15 -1.24 23.80
CA LEU A 402 -33.31 -0.71 22.45
C LEU A 402 -33.36 0.83 22.41
N LEU A 403 -33.92 1.50 23.43
CA LEU A 403 -33.82 2.96 23.56
C LEU A 403 -32.39 3.39 23.87
N TRP A 404 -31.68 2.68 24.74
CA TRP A 404 -30.27 2.96 25.06
C TRP A 404 -29.38 2.75 23.83
N LEU A 405 -29.59 1.68 23.06
CA LEU A 405 -28.89 1.45 21.78
C LEU A 405 -29.28 2.47 20.69
N ARG A 406 -30.51 2.99 20.68
CA ARG A 406 -30.92 4.10 19.78
C ARG A 406 -30.36 5.45 20.20
N VAL A 407 -30.23 5.72 21.50
CA VAL A 407 -29.69 6.98 22.05
C VAL A 407 -28.17 6.99 22.01
N ALA A 408 -27.49 5.86 22.24
CA ALA A 408 -26.04 5.72 22.07
C ALA A 408 -25.61 5.92 20.61
N ASN A 409 -26.40 5.44 19.64
CA ASN A 409 -26.15 5.67 18.21
C ASN A 409 -26.39 7.13 17.74
N LEU A 410 -26.93 8.01 18.60
CA LEU A 410 -27.11 9.44 18.29
C LEU A 410 -25.94 10.32 18.76
N ARG A 411 -24.89 9.71 19.35
CA ARG A 411 -23.63 10.39 19.69
C ARG A 411 -22.46 9.87 18.82
N PRO A 412 -22.36 10.21 17.53
CA PRO A 412 -21.16 9.93 16.76
C PRO A 412 -20.15 11.07 16.98
N GLY A 413 -18.99 10.74 17.56
CA GLY A 413 -17.90 11.70 17.72
C GLY A 413 -16.77 11.38 18.71
N LEU A 414 -16.61 10.16 19.23
CA LEU A 414 -15.44 9.77 20.02
C LEU A 414 -14.63 8.71 19.26
N HIS A 415 -13.33 8.96 19.12
CA HIS A 415 -12.38 8.03 18.51
C HIS A 415 -12.18 6.83 19.46
N PRO A 416 -11.95 5.59 18.98
CA PRO A 416 -11.86 4.39 19.84
C PRO A 416 -10.73 4.37 20.89
N GLN A 417 -9.87 5.38 20.93
CA GLN A 417 -8.75 5.47 21.88
C GLN A 417 -9.11 6.18 23.19
N GLU A 418 -10.24 6.89 23.25
CA GLU A 418 -10.64 7.62 24.47
C GLU A 418 -11.52 6.78 25.41
N GLU A 419 -11.94 5.57 25.00
CA GLU A 419 -12.74 4.67 25.82
C GLU A 419 -11.94 4.00 26.96
N TYR A 420 -10.61 3.92 26.86
CA TYR A 420 -9.77 3.20 27.82
C TYR A 420 -9.23 4.02 29.01
N MET A 421 -9.52 5.32 29.10
CA MET A 421 -9.01 6.17 30.20
C MET A 421 -10.06 6.60 31.23
N MET A 422 -11.32 6.16 31.10
CA MET A 422 -12.42 6.61 31.97
C MET A 422 -12.81 5.63 33.10
N TYR A 423 -11.85 4.89 33.65
CA TYR A 423 -12.04 4.15 34.91
C TYR A 423 -10.78 4.20 35.78
N ASN A 424 -10.50 5.37 36.34
CA ASN A 424 -9.83 5.50 37.64
C ASN A 424 -9.81 6.97 38.10
N GLU A 425 -10.91 7.45 38.68
CA GLU A 425 -10.85 8.61 39.57
C GLU A 425 -11.56 8.28 40.89
N SER A 426 -10.74 8.07 41.92
CA SER A 426 -11.15 8.16 43.33
C SER A 426 -11.38 9.62 43.70
N PRO A 427 -12.30 9.95 44.63
CA PRO A 427 -12.59 11.33 44.98
C PRO A 427 -11.50 11.88 45.93
N GLY A 428 -10.53 12.60 45.37
CA GLY A 428 -9.53 13.34 46.13
C GLY A 428 -8.29 13.70 45.33
N GLY A 429 -8.33 14.80 44.57
CA GLY A 429 -7.14 15.33 43.88
C GLY A 429 -7.45 16.54 42.97
N VAL A 430 -6.89 17.69 43.36
CA VAL A 430 -6.51 18.93 42.64
C VAL A 430 -7.25 19.30 41.32
N PRO A 431 -7.79 20.54 41.17
CA PRO A 431 -8.52 20.94 39.97
C PRO A 431 -7.60 20.99 38.74
N LEU A 432 -8.02 20.29 37.68
CA LEU A 432 -7.43 20.37 36.35
C LEU A 432 -7.77 21.74 35.75
N TYR A 433 -6.76 22.60 35.57
CA TYR A 433 -6.92 23.84 34.82
C TYR A 433 -7.20 23.50 33.34
N SER A 434 -8.31 23.98 32.81
CA SER A 434 -8.59 24.04 31.38
C SER A 434 -7.55 24.95 30.73
N MET A 435 -6.57 24.37 30.02
CA MET A 435 -5.74 25.16 29.12
C MET A 435 -6.56 25.53 27.88
N GLU A 436 -6.98 26.80 27.85
CA GLU A 436 -7.46 27.45 26.64
C GLU A 436 -6.39 27.32 25.55
N THR A 437 -6.63 26.50 24.52
CA THR A 437 -5.78 26.50 23.33
C THR A 437 -6.10 27.75 22.53
N GLU A 438 -5.27 28.78 22.72
CA GLU A 438 -5.32 30.03 21.99
C GLU A 438 -5.27 29.79 20.47
N THR A 439 -6.12 30.52 19.76
CA THR A 439 -6.01 30.70 18.31
C THR A 439 -4.69 31.39 18.00
N PRO A 440 -3.92 30.97 16.98
CA PRO A 440 -2.69 31.67 16.65
C PRO A 440 -2.98 33.11 16.29
N THR A 441 -2.27 34.02 16.95
CA THR A 441 -2.34 35.46 16.73
C THR A 441 -1.72 35.81 15.37
N ALA A 442 -1.90 37.05 14.91
CA ALA A 442 -1.26 37.55 13.69
C ALA A 442 0.28 37.39 13.71
N GLU A 443 0.85 37.22 14.90
CA GLU A 443 2.27 37.02 15.16
C GLU A 443 2.78 35.66 14.66
N ASP A 444 2.00 34.59 14.71
CA ASP A 444 2.43 33.27 14.20
C ASP A 444 2.50 33.22 12.66
N ILE A 445 1.63 33.99 12.00
CA ILE A 445 1.63 34.15 10.54
C ILE A 445 2.78 35.06 10.12
N GLN A 446 3.08 36.10 10.90
CA GLN A 446 4.28 36.90 10.71
C GLN A 446 5.55 36.12 11.02
N LEU A 447 5.55 35.22 12.00
CA LEU A 447 6.68 34.35 12.32
C LEU A 447 6.92 33.38 11.16
N LEU A 448 5.86 32.78 10.60
CA LEU A 448 5.92 32.01 9.36
C LEU A 448 6.50 32.83 8.19
N LYS A 449 6.00 34.05 7.94
CA LYS A 449 6.55 34.94 6.90
C LYS A 449 8.02 35.29 7.18
N LYS A 450 8.38 35.55 8.43
CA LYS A 450 9.72 35.93 8.86
C LYS A 450 10.70 34.76 8.79
N THR A 451 10.31 33.55 9.20
CA THR A 451 11.13 32.33 9.06
C THR A 451 11.36 32.01 7.58
N VAL A 452 10.34 32.16 6.74
CA VAL A 452 10.45 32.01 5.28
C VAL A 452 11.42 33.04 4.67
N GLU A 453 11.38 34.30 5.11
CA GLU A 453 12.32 35.36 4.70
C GLU A 453 13.74 35.14 5.24
N THR A 454 13.90 34.63 6.47
CA THR A 454 15.22 34.45 7.10
C THR A 454 15.97 33.28 6.46
N GLU A 455 15.28 32.21 6.08
CA GLU A 455 15.88 31.07 5.37
C GLU A 455 16.14 31.37 3.88
N ALA A 456 15.33 32.24 3.24
CA ALA A 456 15.59 32.71 1.88
C ALA A 456 16.90 33.52 1.78
N THR A 457 17.29 34.21 2.85
CA THR A 457 18.51 35.03 2.87
C THR A 457 19.79 34.18 3.05
N GLN A 458 19.69 32.94 3.54
CA GLN A 458 20.86 32.05 3.71
C GLN A 458 21.25 31.29 2.44
N VAL A 459 20.39 31.26 1.41
CA VAL A 459 20.64 30.52 0.16
C VAL A 459 21.23 31.41 -0.96
N GLN A 460 21.38 32.72 -0.73
CA GLN A 460 21.90 33.67 -1.72
C GLN A 460 23.05 34.52 -1.20
N LEU A 461 24.26 33.93 -1.08
CA LEU A 461 25.53 34.64 -1.20
C LEU A 461 26.60 33.72 -1.84
N PRO A 462 27.50 34.25 -2.70
CA PRO A 462 28.18 33.49 -3.74
C PRO A 462 29.46 32.77 -3.30
N ALA A 463 29.79 31.71 -4.04
CA ALA A 463 31.01 30.94 -3.94
C ALA A 463 32.27 31.79 -4.16
N HIS A 464 33.26 31.64 -3.26
CA HIS A 464 34.66 31.89 -3.56
C HIS A 464 35.57 30.87 -2.84
N SER A 465 36.12 29.95 -3.65
CA SER A 465 37.48 29.41 -3.65
C SER A 465 38.19 29.05 -2.33
N GLN A 466 38.32 27.74 -2.03
CA GLN A 466 39.58 26.95 -2.11
C GLN A 466 39.54 25.68 -1.24
N GLY A 467 39.88 24.54 -1.85
CA GLY A 467 40.60 23.44 -1.19
C GLY A 467 39.79 22.29 -0.59
N MET A 468 39.53 21.24 -1.38
CA MET A 468 40.21 19.93 -1.27
C MET A 468 39.45 18.84 -2.03
N LYS A 469 40.20 18.14 -2.88
CA LYS A 469 39.82 16.91 -3.57
C LYS A 469 39.80 15.75 -2.57
N ASP A 470 38.76 14.91 -2.62
CA ASP A 470 38.85 13.48 -2.94
C ASP A 470 37.52 12.77 -2.66
N ILE A 471 36.81 12.45 -3.73
CA ILE A 471 35.64 11.58 -3.75
C ILE A 471 36.14 10.13 -3.77
N LYS A 472 35.90 9.38 -2.70
CA LYS A 472 35.91 7.91 -2.72
C LYS A 472 34.48 7.39 -2.77
N LYS A 473 34.23 6.61 -3.83
CA LYS A 473 33.02 5.82 -4.10
C LYS A 473 32.81 4.70 -3.07
N ASP A 474 31.54 4.30 -3.00
CA ASP A 474 30.96 3.03 -2.54
C ASP A 474 30.99 2.69 -1.06
N LYS A 475 29.77 2.71 -0.47
CA LYS A 475 29.31 1.73 0.52
C LYS A 475 27.78 1.61 0.50
N VAL A 476 27.32 0.44 0.06
CA VAL A 476 25.97 -0.11 0.23
C VAL A 476 25.58 -0.04 1.71
N MET A 477 24.42 0.54 2.03
CA MET A 477 23.90 0.60 3.40
C MET A 477 23.29 -0.74 3.82
N ILE A 478 24.08 -1.51 4.57
CA ILE A 478 23.60 -2.66 5.34
C ILE A 478 22.76 -2.14 6.52
N ARG A 479 21.55 -2.70 6.67
CA ARG A 479 20.58 -2.50 7.76
C ARG A 479 21.27 -2.65 9.13
N ARG A 480 21.48 -1.54 9.86
CA ARG A 480 21.87 -1.60 11.28
C ARG A 480 20.61 -1.73 12.12
N LYS A 481 20.56 -2.80 12.93
CA LYS A 481 19.56 -2.97 13.99
C LYS A 481 19.59 -1.73 14.90
N SER A 482 18.41 -1.21 15.21
CA SER A 482 18.19 -0.08 16.12
C SER A 482 18.79 -0.34 17.49
N GLU A 483 19.78 0.45 17.89
CA GLU A 483 20.19 0.56 19.29
C GLU A 483 19.21 1.52 20.00
N LEU A 484 18.23 0.96 20.71
CA LEU A 484 17.45 1.70 21.71
C LEU A 484 18.36 2.08 22.89
N PRO A 485 18.17 3.25 23.53
CA PRO A 485 18.93 3.62 24.72
C PRO A 485 18.73 2.58 25.82
N GLN A 486 19.79 1.91 26.22
CA GLN A 486 19.77 0.90 27.28
C GLN A 486 19.58 1.60 28.63
N ASP A 487 18.38 1.47 29.20
CA ASP A 487 18.08 1.94 30.54
C ASP A 487 18.88 1.14 31.58
N VAL A 488 19.72 1.85 32.35
CA VAL A 488 20.59 1.33 33.41
C VAL A 488 19.82 0.54 34.46
N TYR A 489 18.54 0.87 34.69
CA TYR A 489 17.68 0.14 35.62
C TYR A 489 17.25 -1.22 35.07
N THR A 490 17.13 -1.36 33.74
CA THR A 490 16.77 -2.62 33.09
C THR A 490 17.93 -3.62 33.12
N ILE A 491 19.17 -3.14 32.95
CA ILE A 491 20.37 -3.99 33.07
C ILE A 491 20.56 -4.48 34.52
N LYS A 492 20.37 -3.61 35.51
CA LYS A 492 20.45 -4.00 36.93
C LYS A 492 19.39 -5.02 37.33
N ALA A 493 18.18 -4.93 36.79
CA ALA A 493 17.12 -5.90 37.05
C ALA A 493 17.44 -7.29 36.45
N LEU A 494 18.07 -7.32 35.27
CA LEU A 494 18.52 -8.56 34.61
C LEU A 494 19.71 -9.22 35.32
N GLU A 495 20.64 -8.43 35.89
CA GLU A 495 21.75 -8.97 36.67
C GLU A 495 21.31 -9.53 38.05
N GLN A 496 20.32 -8.90 38.68
CA GLN A 496 19.84 -9.31 40.02
C GLN A 496 18.90 -10.51 39.99
N HIS A 497 18.23 -10.80 38.86
CA HIS A 497 17.40 -11.99 38.67
C HIS A 497 18.09 -13.04 37.78
N LYS A 498 19.23 -13.57 38.24
CA LYS A 498 19.76 -14.82 37.68
C LYS A 498 18.83 -16.00 38.06
N ARG A 499 18.32 -16.69 37.03
CA ARG A 499 17.60 -17.97 37.13
C ARG A 499 18.45 -19.02 37.86
N ALA A 500 17.81 -19.82 38.70
CA ALA A 500 18.38 -20.93 39.46
C ALA A 500 18.64 -22.17 38.59
N GLU A 501 19.52 -22.06 37.59
CA GLU A 501 19.97 -23.23 36.80
C GLU A 501 21.38 -23.74 37.17
N GLU A 502 22.05 -23.12 38.15
CA GLU A 502 23.37 -23.57 38.65
C GLU A 502 23.32 -24.77 39.63
N TYR A 503 22.18 -25.45 39.79
CA TYR A 503 22.03 -26.60 40.70
C TYR A 503 21.58 -27.92 40.04
N LEU A 504 21.66 -28.05 38.71
CA LEU A 504 21.50 -29.35 38.05
C LEU A 504 22.83 -29.82 37.47
N THR A 505 23.67 -30.37 38.36
CA THR A 505 24.79 -31.22 37.97
C THR A 505 24.26 -32.44 37.21
N ALA A 506 24.72 -32.62 35.96
CA ALA A 506 24.54 -33.85 35.21
C ALA A 506 25.34 -34.98 35.89
N ASN A 507 24.66 -35.99 36.41
CA ASN A 507 25.28 -37.27 36.75
C ASN A 507 25.41 -38.10 35.46
N GLU A 508 26.64 -38.29 34.99
CA GLU A 508 27.02 -39.45 34.19
C GLU A 508 26.99 -40.67 35.11
N GLU A 509 26.05 -41.60 34.87
CA GLU A 509 26.09 -43.05 35.16
C GLU A 509 24.65 -43.60 35.26
N ALA A 510 24.14 -44.17 34.18
CA ALA A 510 23.24 -45.34 34.16
C ALA A 510 22.85 -45.71 32.72
N LEU A 511 23.45 -46.81 32.25
CA LEU A 511 22.94 -47.85 31.33
C LEU A 511 22.02 -47.46 30.17
#